data_AF-A0A928CI83-F1
#
_entry.id   AF-A0A928CI83-F1
#
_cell.length_a   1.000
_cell.length_b   1.000
_cell.length_c   1.000
_cell.angle_alpha   90.00
_cell.angle_beta   90.00
_cell.angle_gamma   90.00
#
_symmetry.space_group_name_H-M   'P 1'
#
loop_
_entity.id
_entity.type
_entity.pdbx_description
1 polymer ?
#
loop_
_entity_poly.entity_id
_entity_poly.type
_entity_poly.pdbx_seq_one_letter_code
_entity_poly.pdbx_strand_id
1 'polypeptide(L)'
;MSKSLLDKARDFLRKREFSSVIRLLEPHIFEYRDSFQFYYILGVACLYQGNIAGCEDYFKSARRIKINDVNLILGQAVLFLKKGRIPQAIEYCVNAQELEPQNPKVHQFLKLLEKYGDVDTISEWNHNGKIKIFYPDLPKKSPVKPILISVLSLFIVFTIIFFSTRFVKLNDRADLSSFSLSYQEKSNLTEISTASSVYNYILTQSEVEQYYEKAKKFYNDYNDNEAQKCINVLLNSNASVSIKQKARQLMDYLEEPVFDSKLEQYTFKEVSKDLSLYQDCYVIWTGRVTNVNSNEKYFNADFLVGYEDMKKIDGIAPLRISSEISVNPEKPLKVLAKISVEEGKLLLLGKAIYQPLTGEKL
;
A
#
# COMPACT_ATOMS: atom_id res chain seq x y z
N MET A 1 -29.52 12.24 -3.13
CA MET A 1 -30.90 11.73 -2.92
C MET A 1 -31.58 12.60 -1.88
N SER A 2 -32.72 13.20 -2.22
CA SER A 2 -33.53 13.98 -1.27
C SER A 2 -33.98 13.09 -0.11
N LYS A 3 -33.76 13.52 1.14
CA LYS A 3 -34.27 12.78 2.30
C LYS A 3 -35.79 12.67 2.23
N SER A 4 -36.32 11.47 2.46
CA SER A 4 -37.76 11.22 2.56
C SER A 4 -38.38 12.09 3.66
N LEU A 5 -39.65 12.46 3.53
CA LEU A 5 -40.39 13.25 4.52
C LEU A 5 -40.29 12.63 5.93
N LEU A 6 -40.43 11.30 6.01
CA LEU A 6 -40.30 10.54 7.27
C LEU A 6 -38.87 10.58 7.84
N ASP A 7 -37.84 10.65 7.00
CA ASP A 7 -36.45 10.76 7.47
C ASP A 7 -36.16 12.15 8.04
N LYS A 8 -36.73 13.20 7.44
CA LYS A 8 -36.69 14.55 8.01
C LYS A 8 -37.42 14.61 9.35
N ALA A 9 -38.58 13.96 9.46
CA ALA A 9 -39.32 13.86 10.72
C ALA A 9 -38.53 13.09 11.80
N ARG A 10 -37.86 11.99 11.44
CA ARG A 10 -36.94 11.28 12.36
C ARG A 10 -35.76 12.14 12.80
N ASP A 11 -35.21 12.94 11.90
CA ASP A 11 -34.13 13.89 12.24
C ASP A 11 -34.62 14.95 13.25
N PHE A 12 -35.84 15.49 13.08
CA PHE A 12 -36.44 16.42 14.04
C PHE A 12 -36.76 15.75 15.39
N LEU A 13 -37.29 14.52 15.37
CA LEU A 13 -37.50 13.71 16.59
C LEU A 13 -36.19 13.53 17.37
N ARG A 14 -35.08 13.21 16.68
CA ARG A 14 -33.77 13.06 17.31
C ARG A 14 -33.29 14.37 17.95
N LYS A 15 -33.54 15.50 17.30
CA LYS A 15 -33.21 16.83 17.83
C LYS A 15 -34.14 17.27 18.97
N ARG A 16 -35.15 16.46 19.33
CA ARG A 16 -36.20 16.78 20.31
C ARG A 16 -37.07 17.98 19.90
N GLU A 17 -37.11 18.27 18.60
CA GLU A 17 -37.94 19.33 18.02
C GLU A 17 -39.35 18.78 17.70
N PHE A 18 -40.09 18.37 18.74
CA PHE A 18 -41.37 17.67 18.58
C PHE A 18 -42.42 18.51 17.84
N SER A 19 -42.49 19.81 18.11
CA SER A 19 -43.38 20.75 17.40
C SER A 19 -43.07 20.82 15.90
N SER A 20 -41.80 20.73 15.53
CA SER A 20 -41.37 20.71 14.12
C SER A 20 -41.78 19.41 13.43
N VAL A 21 -41.78 18.28 14.14
CA VAL A 21 -42.26 16.99 13.61
C VAL A 21 -43.74 17.07 13.27
N ILE A 22 -44.55 17.57 14.19
CA ILE A 22 -46.00 17.67 14.03
C ILE A 22 -46.35 18.61 12.89
N ARG A 23 -45.79 19.82 12.88
CA ARG A 23 -45.99 20.79 11.78
C ARG A 23 -45.54 20.26 10.41
N LEU A 24 -44.50 19.42 10.39
CA LEU A 24 -43.99 18.82 9.15
C LEU A 24 -44.91 17.71 8.63
N LEU A 25 -45.48 16.89 9.51
CA LEU A 25 -46.20 15.68 9.12
C LEU A 25 -47.72 15.90 8.99
N GLU A 26 -48.36 16.70 9.85
CA GLU A 26 -49.82 16.91 9.85
C GLU A 26 -50.43 17.31 8.50
N PRO A 27 -49.82 18.20 7.68
CA PRO A 27 -50.37 18.53 6.37
C PRO A 27 -50.46 17.34 5.40
N HIS A 28 -49.69 16.28 5.65
CA HIS A 28 -49.55 15.11 4.78
C HIS A 28 -50.33 13.88 5.28
N ILE A 29 -51.28 14.05 6.22
CA ILE A 29 -52.07 12.93 6.77
C ILE A 29 -52.78 12.13 5.67
N PHE A 30 -53.36 12.80 4.66
CA PHE A 30 -54.07 12.13 3.58
C PHE A 30 -53.13 11.31 2.68
N GLU A 31 -51.92 11.79 2.42
CA GLU A 31 -50.92 11.12 1.59
C GLU A 31 -50.35 9.88 2.28
N TYR A 32 -50.21 9.90 3.60
CA TYR A 32 -49.62 8.83 4.41
C TYR A 32 -50.65 8.03 5.21
N ARG A 33 -51.92 8.02 4.78
CA ARG A 33 -53.04 7.45 5.55
C ARG A 33 -52.91 5.97 5.92
N ASP A 34 -52.10 5.23 5.18
CA ASP A 34 -51.86 3.79 5.36
C ASP A 34 -50.45 3.51 5.92
N SER A 35 -49.71 4.55 6.33
CA SER A 35 -48.34 4.43 6.82
C SER A 35 -48.28 4.33 8.34
N PHE A 36 -47.98 3.14 8.85
CA PHE A 36 -47.75 2.93 10.29
C PHE A 36 -46.69 3.88 10.87
N GLN A 37 -45.55 4.02 10.18
CA GLN A 37 -44.43 4.81 10.65
C GLN A 37 -44.76 6.29 10.77
N PHE A 38 -45.60 6.82 9.87
CA PHE A 38 -46.07 8.19 9.90
C PHE A 38 -46.87 8.48 11.19
N TYR A 39 -47.89 7.66 11.47
CA TYR A 39 -48.71 7.81 12.67
C TYR A 39 -47.95 7.51 13.96
N TYR A 40 -47.06 6.52 13.94
CA TYR A 40 -46.23 6.20 15.10
C TYR A 40 -45.29 7.35 15.46
N ILE A 41 -44.64 7.99 14.46
CA ILE A 41 -43.77 9.17 14.67
C ILE A 41 -44.57 10.35 15.21
N LEU A 42 -45.75 10.62 14.67
CA LEU A 42 -46.65 11.67 15.17
C LEU A 42 -47.09 11.39 16.62
N GLY A 43 -47.51 10.17 16.93
CA GLY A 43 -47.92 9.77 18.28
C GLY A 43 -46.78 9.91 19.30
N VAL A 44 -45.57 9.47 18.93
CA VAL A 44 -44.37 9.66 19.78
C VAL A 44 -44.06 11.15 19.95
N ALA A 45 -44.12 11.96 18.89
CA ALA A 45 -43.90 13.41 19.00
C ALA A 45 -44.92 14.07 19.93
N CYS A 46 -46.20 13.75 19.79
CA CYS A 46 -47.27 14.24 20.67
C CYS A 46 -47.07 13.80 22.13
N LEU A 47 -46.65 12.55 22.35
CA LEU A 47 -46.34 12.03 23.69
C LEU A 47 -45.22 12.82 24.37
N TYR A 48 -44.14 13.11 23.64
CA TYR A 48 -43.01 13.91 24.11
C TYR A 48 -43.34 15.40 24.29
N GLN A 49 -44.24 15.95 23.48
CA GLN A 49 -44.74 17.32 23.61
C GLN A 49 -45.73 17.46 24.78
N GLY A 50 -46.37 16.36 25.22
CA GLY A 50 -47.43 16.36 26.24
C GLY A 50 -48.84 16.51 25.68
N ASN A 51 -49.02 16.46 24.35
CA ASN A 51 -50.33 16.44 23.71
C ASN A 51 -50.94 15.03 23.80
N ILE A 52 -51.63 14.75 24.91
CA ILE A 52 -52.23 13.43 25.20
C ILE A 52 -53.34 13.07 24.21
N ALA A 53 -54.17 14.03 23.81
CA ALA A 53 -55.27 13.80 22.87
C ALA A 53 -54.75 13.41 21.48
N GLY A 54 -53.82 14.21 20.93
CA GLY A 54 -53.22 13.90 19.64
C GLY A 54 -52.43 12.58 19.65
N CYS A 55 -51.73 12.30 20.75
CA CYS A 55 -51.04 11.02 20.95
C CYS A 55 -51.99 9.82 20.85
N GLU A 56 -53.14 9.90 21.52
CA GLU A 56 -54.16 8.86 21.48
C GLU A 56 -54.70 8.61 20.07
N ASP A 57 -55.06 9.67 19.35
CA ASP A 57 -55.60 9.58 18.00
C ASP A 57 -54.61 8.99 17.01
N TYR A 58 -53.34 9.43 17.08
CA TYR A 58 -52.29 8.93 16.20
C TYR A 58 -51.89 7.49 16.55
N PHE A 59 -51.80 7.12 17.83
CA PHE A 59 -51.57 5.71 18.21
C PHE A 59 -52.74 4.80 17.85
N LYS A 60 -53.99 5.26 17.95
CA LYS A 60 -55.17 4.51 17.49
C LYS A 60 -55.11 4.28 15.99
N SER A 61 -54.71 5.29 15.22
CA SER A 61 -54.52 5.19 13.76
C SER A 61 -53.38 4.23 13.41
N ALA A 62 -52.25 4.30 14.12
CA ALA A 62 -51.14 3.34 13.95
C ALA A 62 -51.58 1.90 14.27
N ARG A 63 -52.41 1.71 15.31
CA ARG A 63 -52.88 0.38 15.75
C ARG A 63 -53.82 -0.28 14.75
N ARG A 64 -54.62 0.51 14.02
CA ARG A 64 -55.46 0.01 12.91
C ARG A 64 -54.61 -0.61 11.79
N ILE A 65 -53.39 -0.11 11.60
CA ILE A 65 -52.47 -0.60 10.57
C ILE A 65 -51.66 -1.79 11.08
N LYS A 66 -51.09 -1.70 12.29
CA LYS A 66 -50.39 -2.81 12.94
C LYS A 66 -50.90 -3.01 14.37
N ILE A 67 -51.65 -4.08 14.56
CA ILE A 67 -52.30 -4.40 15.84
C ILE A 67 -51.28 -4.90 16.88
N ASN A 68 -50.28 -5.69 16.44
CA ASN A 68 -49.35 -6.42 17.30
C ASN A 68 -47.93 -5.83 17.31
N ASP A 69 -47.76 -4.54 17.01
CA ASP A 69 -46.44 -3.91 17.09
C ASP A 69 -46.08 -3.59 18.56
N VAL A 70 -45.06 -4.27 19.09
CA VAL A 70 -44.65 -4.16 20.51
C VAL A 70 -44.28 -2.74 20.91
N ASN A 71 -43.62 -1.96 20.04
CA ASN A 71 -43.24 -0.59 20.37
C ASN A 71 -44.45 0.34 20.46
N LEU A 72 -45.46 0.15 19.59
CA LEU A 72 -46.74 0.84 19.69
C LEU A 72 -47.49 0.48 20.97
N ILE A 73 -47.57 -0.82 21.31
CA ILE A 73 -48.27 -1.29 22.51
C ILE A 73 -47.62 -0.70 23.77
N LEU A 74 -46.29 -0.70 23.86
CA LEU A 74 -45.57 -0.03 24.94
C LEU A 74 -45.83 1.49 24.93
N GLY A 75 -45.85 2.14 23.77
CA GLY A 75 -46.22 3.56 23.66
C GLY A 75 -47.63 3.87 24.19
N GLN A 76 -48.59 2.97 23.97
CA GLN A 76 -49.95 3.08 24.52
C GLN A 76 -49.97 2.81 26.03
N ALA A 77 -49.16 1.88 26.55
CA ALA A 77 -49.00 1.70 27.99
C ALA A 77 -48.52 2.98 28.68
N VAL A 78 -47.54 3.68 28.08
CA VAL A 78 -47.06 4.99 28.57
C VAL A 78 -48.17 6.03 28.57
N LEU A 79 -49.00 6.05 27.53
CA LEU A 79 -50.16 6.95 27.46
C LEU A 79 -51.14 6.69 28.62
N PHE A 80 -51.38 5.43 28.99
CA PHE A 80 -52.20 5.09 30.15
C PHE A 80 -51.55 5.49 31.48
N LEU A 81 -50.23 5.36 31.64
CA LEU A 81 -49.50 5.89 32.80
C LEU A 81 -49.63 7.41 32.91
N LYS A 82 -49.54 8.11 31.78
CA LYS A 82 -49.75 9.56 31.69
C LYS A 82 -51.16 9.99 32.10
N LYS A 83 -52.16 9.12 31.89
CA LYS A 83 -53.56 9.31 32.31
C LYS A 83 -53.83 8.84 33.74
N GLY A 84 -52.82 8.33 34.47
CA GLY A 84 -52.97 7.77 35.81
C GLY A 84 -53.65 6.39 35.87
N ARG A 85 -53.85 5.74 34.71
CA ARG A 85 -54.53 4.44 34.60
C ARG A 85 -53.51 3.30 34.61
N ILE A 86 -52.86 3.11 35.75
CA ILE A 86 -51.79 2.10 35.92
C ILE A 86 -52.24 0.66 35.59
N PRO A 87 -53.43 0.18 36.03
CA PRO A 87 -53.85 -1.18 35.71
C PRO A 87 -53.93 -1.46 34.20
N GLN A 88 -54.41 -0.48 33.42
CA GLN A 88 -54.47 -0.58 31.96
C GLN A 88 -53.08 -0.55 31.34
N ALA A 89 -52.14 0.21 31.90
CA ALA A 89 -50.76 0.19 31.44
C ALA A 89 -50.11 -1.19 31.65
N ILE A 90 -50.36 -1.85 32.78
CA ILE A 90 -49.85 -3.19 33.08
C ILE A 90 -50.41 -4.22 32.08
N GLU A 91 -51.72 -4.20 31.83
CA GLU A 91 -52.37 -5.10 30.86
C GLU A 91 -51.70 -5.00 29.47
N TYR A 92 -51.43 -3.79 29.01
CA TYR A 92 -50.76 -3.55 27.74
C TYR A 92 -49.31 -4.05 27.73
N CYS A 93 -48.59 -3.95 28.86
CA CYS A 93 -47.23 -4.46 28.97
C CYS A 93 -47.18 -6.00 29.00
N VAL A 94 -48.14 -6.64 29.67
CA VAL A 94 -48.30 -8.10 29.66
C VAL A 94 -48.60 -8.59 28.24
N ASN A 95 -49.51 -7.93 27.53
CA ASN A 95 -49.78 -8.23 26.12
C ASN A 95 -48.50 -8.08 25.25
N ALA A 96 -47.73 -7.01 25.44
CA ALA A 96 -46.44 -6.84 24.76
C ALA A 96 -45.44 -7.96 25.08
N GLN A 97 -45.45 -8.50 26.31
CA GLN A 97 -44.60 -9.62 26.74
C GLN A 97 -45.03 -10.95 26.12
N GLU A 98 -46.34 -11.19 26.00
CA GLU A 98 -46.88 -12.37 25.32
C GLU A 98 -46.51 -12.39 23.84
N LEU A 99 -46.51 -11.22 23.18
CA LEU A 99 -46.14 -11.09 21.77
C LEU A 99 -44.64 -11.29 21.51
N GLU A 100 -43.77 -10.69 22.32
CA GLU A 100 -42.31 -10.85 22.21
C GLU A 100 -41.65 -11.14 23.58
N PRO A 101 -41.63 -12.41 24.02
CA PRO A 101 -41.15 -12.80 25.35
C PRO A 101 -39.66 -12.55 25.59
N GLN A 102 -38.87 -12.25 24.56
CA GLN A 102 -37.43 -11.96 24.67
C GLN A 102 -37.09 -10.49 24.42
N ASN A 103 -38.09 -9.62 24.24
CA ASN A 103 -37.82 -8.22 23.94
C ASN A 103 -37.26 -7.49 25.19
N PRO A 104 -36.03 -6.95 25.13
CA PRO A 104 -35.40 -6.32 26.29
C PRO A 104 -36.16 -5.07 26.77
N LYS A 105 -36.84 -4.35 25.87
CA LYS A 105 -37.62 -3.16 26.22
C LYS A 105 -38.81 -3.49 27.09
N VAL A 106 -39.50 -4.60 26.81
CA VAL A 106 -40.66 -5.05 27.58
C VAL A 106 -40.23 -5.42 29.00
N HIS A 107 -39.16 -6.20 29.15
CA HIS A 107 -38.59 -6.55 30.46
C HIS A 107 -38.16 -5.32 31.25
N GLN A 108 -37.49 -4.37 30.59
CA GLN A 108 -37.08 -3.13 31.23
C GLN A 108 -38.30 -2.32 31.69
N PHE A 109 -39.36 -2.26 30.88
CA PHE A 109 -40.59 -1.55 31.21
C PHE A 109 -41.28 -2.15 32.42
N LEU A 110 -41.46 -3.48 32.45
CA LEU A 110 -42.07 -4.20 33.59
C LEU A 110 -41.25 -4.01 34.87
N LYS A 111 -39.93 -4.15 34.79
CA LYS A 111 -39.03 -3.90 35.93
C LYS A 111 -39.14 -2.48 36.48
N LEU A 112 -39.34 -1.49 35.60
CA LEU A 112 -39.56 -0.10 36.02
C LEU A 112 -40.94 0.08 36.67
N LEU A 113 -41.98 -0.58 36.16
CA LEU A 113 -43.31 -0.58 36.77
C LEU A 113 -43.35 -1.27 38.14
N GLU A 114 -42.65 -2.39 38.31
CA GLU A 114 -42.54 -3.07 39.60
C GLU A 114 -41.89 -2.17 40.66
N LYS A 115 -40.96 -1.32 40.25
CA LYS A 115 -40.18 -0.47 41.17
C LYS A 115 -40.83 0.89 41.45
N TYR A 116 -41.58 1.44 40.49
CA TYR A 116 -42.05 2.84 40.51
C TYR A 116 -43.50 3.00 40.03
N GLY A 117 -44.25 1.91 39.90
CA GLY A 117 -45.59 1.89 39.31
C GLY A 117 -46.72 2.18 40.29
N ASP A 118 -46.46 2.63 41.51
CA ASP A 118 -47.49 3.09 42.44
C ASP A 118 -48.09 4.44 42.01
N VAL A 119 -49.34 4.67 42.42
CA VAL A 119 -50.14 5.84 41.98
C VAL A 119 -49.46 7.16 42.37
N ASP A 120 -48.90 7.22 43.58
CA ASP A 120 -48.26 8.43 44.12
C ASP A 120 -46.97 8.75 43.36
N THR A 121 -46.10 7.75 43.14
CA THR A 121 -44.85 7.91 42.38
C THR A 121 -45.12 8.30 40.93
N ILE A 122 -46.06 7.65 40.24
CA ILE A 122 -46.42 7.99 38.86
C ILE A 122 -47.02 9.40 38.77
N SER A 123 -47.83 9.81 39.75
CA SER A 123 -48.36 11.17 39.84
C SER A 123 -47.24 12.20 40.02
N GLU A 124 -46.30 11.98 40.94
CA GLU A 124 -45.15 12.86 41.15
C GLU A 124 -44.28 12.95 39.89
N TRP A 125 -44.04 11.81 39.23
CA TRP A 125 -43.22 11.71 38.03
C TRP A 125 -43.86 12.34 36.80
N ASN A 126 -45.18 12.43 36.79
CA ASN A 126 -45.93 13.20 35.81
C ASN A 126 -45.65 14.70 35.94
N HIS A 127 -45.57 15.22 37.16
CA HIS A 127 -45.33 16.65 37.44
C HIS A 127 -43.85 17.03 37.23
N ASN A 128 -42.91 16.23 37.70
CA ASN A 128 -41.47 16.53 37.62
C ASN A 128 -40.81 16.10 36.28
N GLY A 129 -41.57 15.43 35.40
CA GLY A 129 -41.12 15.01 34.08
C GLY A 129 -40.26 13.74 34.03
N LYS A 130 -40.00 13.08 35.16
CA LYS A 130 -39.23 11.81 35.23
C LYS A 130 -39.92 10.64 34.55
N ILE A 131 -41.24 10.70 34.35
CA ILE A 131 -42.01 9.68 33.63
C ILE A 131 -41.54 9.44 32.18
N LYS A 132 -40.72 10.35 31.61
CA LYS A 132 -40.06 10.18 30.32
C LYS A 132 -39.17 8.93 30.25
N ILE A 133 -38.78 8.33 31.37
CA ILE A 133 -38.04 7.05 31.40
C ILE A 133 -38.82 5.90 30.77
N PHE A 134 -40.15 5.95 30.79
CA PHE A 134 -41.02 4.95 30.17
C PHE A 134 -41.23 5.22 28.67
N TYR A 135 -40.87 6.39 28.16
CA TYR A 135 -41.21 6.79 26.80
C TYR A 135 -40.41 5.99 25.75
N PRO A 136 -40.96 5.80 24.53
CA PRO A 136 -40.24 5.13 23.45
C PRO A 136 -38.92 5.83 23.10
N ASP A 137 -37.84 5.05 22.94
CA ASP A 137 -36.53 5.58 22.58
C ASP A 137 -36.56 6.43 21.30
N LEU A 138 -35.87 7.57 21.35
CA LEU A 138 -35.66 8.42 20.18
C LEU A 138 -34.62 7.80 19.22
N PRO A 139 -34.75 8.01 17.90
CA PRO A 139 -33.82 7.46 16.92
C PRO A 139 -32.38 7.96 17.15
N LYS A 140 -31.43 7.04 17.39
CA LYS A 140 -30.00 7.35 17.59
C LYS A 140 -29.28 7.56 16.24
N LYS A 141 -28.24 8.42 16.20
CA LYS A 141 -27.40 8.58 14.99
C LYS A 141 -26.54 7.32 14.81
N SER A 142 -26.56 6.72 13.62
CA SER A 142 -25.68 5.61 13.31
C SER A 142 -24.21 6.07 13.36
N PRO A 143 -23.31 5.38 14.11
CA PRO A 143 -21.92 5.81 14.30
C PRO A 143 -21.02 5.53 13.09
N VAL A 144 -21.57 5.10 11.95
CA VAL A 144 -20.76 4.68 10.78
C VAL A 144 -19.84 5.80 10.26
N LYS A 145 -20.31 7.05 10.25
CA LYS A 145 -19.54 8.18 9.72
C LYS A 145 -18.26 8.51 10.51
N PRO A 146 -18.30 8.67 11.86
CA PRO A 146 -17.08 8.90 12.62
C PRO A 146 -16.12 7.69 12.59
N ILE A 147 -16.64 6.46 12.54
CA ILE A 147 -15.80 5.25 12.44
C ILE A 147 -15.05 5.23 11.10
N LEU A 148 -15.72 5.53 9.99
CA LEU A 148 -15.09 5.55 8.67
C LEU A 148 -13.97 6.59 8.58
N ILE A 149 -14.18 7.76 9.18
CA ILE A 149 -13.18 8.85 9.24
C ILE A 149 -11.97 8.41 10.07
N SER A 150 -12.20 7.76 11.21
CA SER A 150 -11.12 7.25 12.08
C SER A 150 -10.29 6.15 11.42
N VAL A 151 -10.94 5.24 10.67
CA VAL A 151 -10.25 4.18 9.92
C VAL A 151 -9.41 4.79 8.79
N LEU A 152 -9.95 5.78 8.08
CA LEU A 152 -9.23 6.46 7.00
C LEU A 152 -8.01 7.23 7.54
N SER A 153 -8.12 7.90 8.69
CA SER A 153 -6.98 8.59 9.31
C SER A 153 -5.89 7.62 9.77
N LEU A 154 -6.27 6.46 10.34
CA LEU A 154 -5.33 5.41 10.73
C LEU A 154 -4.61 4.81 9.52
N PHE A 155 -5.32 4.64 8.40
CA PHE A 155 -4.73 4.14 7.15
C PHE A 155 -3.71 5.14 6.57
N ILE A 156 -4.03 6.43 6.58
CA ILE A 156 -3.11 7.48 6.11
C ILE A 156 -1.83 7.51 6.98
N VAL A 157 -1.98 7.49 8.31
CA VAL A 157 -0.84 7.46 9.23
C VAL A 157 -0.01 6.18 9.03
N PHE A 158 -0.65 5.03 8.86
CA PHE A 158 0.02 3.77 8.57
C PHE A 158 0.80 3.82 7.24
N THR A 159 0.23 4.40 6.18
CA THR A 159 0.94 4.59 4.91
C THR A 159 2.13 5.53 5.03
N ILE A 160 2.02 6.62 5.78
CA ILE A 160 3.13 7.55 6.00
C ILE A 160 4.25 6.85 6.78
N ILE A 161 3.94 6.08 7.82
CA ILE A 161 4.92 5.32 8.60
C ILE A 161 5.55 4.18 7.76
N PHE A 162 4.75 3.45 6.98
CA PHE A 162 5.22 2.37 6.12
C PHE A 162 6.14 2.86 5.00
N PHE A 163 5.86 4.02 4.41
CA PHE A 163 6.72 4.63 3.40
C PHE A 163 7.93 5.33 4.00
N SER A 164 7.81 6.00 5.16
CA SER A 164 8.96 6.62 5.83
C SER A 164 9.97 5.60 6.36
N THR A 165 9.50 4.44 6.83
CA THR A 165 10.36 3.33 7.24
C THR A 165 10.98 2.56 6.06
N ARG A 166 10.40 2.65 4.86
CA ARG A 166 11.00 2.11 3.61
C ARG A 166 11.99 3.03 2.93
N PHE A 167 12.05 4.32 3.31
CA PHE A 167 12.92 5.31 2.67
C PHE A 167 14.24 5.61 3.42
N VAL A 168 14.66 4.77 4.38
CA VAL A 168 15.95 4.97 5.08
C VAL A 168 16.79 3.68 5.10
N LYS A 169 17.50 3.46 4.00
CA LYS A 169 18.96 3.30 3.88
C LYS A 169 19.26 3.02 2.40
N LEU A 170 19.42 4.08 1.61
CA LEU A 170 20.43 4.01 0.55
C LEU A 170 21.74 3.77 1.32
N ASN A 171 22.45 2.68 1.04
CA ASN A 171 23.81 2.56 1.55
C ASN A 171 24.58 3.76 0.97
N ASP A 172 24.94 4.70 1.83
CA ASP A 172 25.96 5.67 1.47
C ASP A 172 27.21 4.87 1.06
N ARG A 173 27.83 5.26 -0.07
CA ARG A 173 29.08 4.65 -0.56
C ARG A 173 30.12 4.63 0.55
N ALA A 174 31.02 3.66 0.51
CA ALA A 174 32.11 3.58 1.48
C ALA A 174 33.00 4.83 1.38
N ASP A 175 33.48 5.32 2.54
CA ASP A 175 34.39 6.46 2.57
C ASP A 175 35.73 6.09 1.90
N LEU A 176 36.06 6.81 0.83
CA LEU A 176 37.29 6.63 0.06
C LEU A 176 38.47 7.48 0.57
N SER A 177 38.38 8.07 1.77
CA SER A 177 39.46 8.90 2.35
C SER A 177 40.81 8.17 2.39
N SER A 178 40.81 6.87 2.70
CA SER A 178 42.00 5.99 2.71
C SER A 178 42.63 5.74 1.33
N PHE A 179 41.87 6.01 0.25
CA PHE A 179 42.32 5.85 -1.14
C PHE A 179 42.95 7.13 -1.72
N SER A 180 43.06 8.20 -0.93
CA SER A 180 43.81 9.39 -1.35
C SER A 180 45.29 9.05 -1.61
N LEU A 181 45.87 9.65 -2.65
CA LEU A 181 47.27 9.46 -2.98
C LEU A 181 48.13 10.33 -2.06
N SER A 182 49.09 9.71 -1.37
CA SER A 182 50.06 10.41 -0.56
C SER A 182 51.03 11.22 -1.43
N TYR A 183 51.73 12.18 -0.82
CA TYR A 183 52.74 12.99 -1.52
C TYR A 183 53.80 12.15 -2.23
N GLN A 184 54.27 11.08 -1.57
CA GLN A 184 55.28 10.17 -2.12
C GLN A 184 54.76 9.37 -3.33
N GLU A 185 53.49 8.94 -3.29
CA GLU A 185 52.86 8.27 -4.43
C GLU A 185 52.65 9.21 -5.60
N LYS A 186 52.27 10.47 -5.35
CA LYS A 186 52.14 11.49 -6.39
C LYS A 186 53.47 11.79 -7.09
N SER A 187 54.60 11.69 -6.39
CA SER A 187 55.92 11.83 -7.01
C SER A 187 56.35 10.62 -7.87
N ASN A 188 55.73 9.44 -7.68
CA ASN A 188 56.14 8.17 -8.30
C ASN A 188 54.94 7.41 -8.90
N LEU A 189 54.18 8.08 -9.78
CA LEU A 189 52.96 7.52 -10.37
C LEU A 189 53.21 6.48 -11.47
N THR A 190 54.38 6.51 -12.09
CA THR A 190 54.76 5.64 -13.22
C THR A 190 56.02 4.85 -12.91
N GLU A 191 56.10 3.62 -13.42
CA GLU A 191 57.34 2.84 -13.42
C GLU A 191 58.31 3.30 -14.52
N ILE A 192 59.60 3.26 -14.21
CA ILE A 192 60.66 3.43 -15.19
C ILE A 192 60.77 2.10 -15.96
N SER A 193 60.55 2.15 -17.27
CA SER A 193 60.51 0.98 -18.15
C SER A 193 61.77 0.12 -18.01
N THR A 194 61.65 -1.05 -17.39
CA THR A 194 62.64 -2.13 -17.53
C THR A 194 62.42 -2.85 -18.86
N ALA A 195 63.49 -3.38 -19.46
CA ALA A 195 63.47 -4.00 -20.80
C ALA A 195 62.53 -5.21 -20.97
N SER A 196 61.87 -5.66 -19.89
CA SER A 196 60.97 -6.81 -19.83
C SER A 196 59.50 -6.46 -19.63
N SER A 197 59.13 -5.20 -19.45
CA SER A 197 57.76 -4.80 -19.10
C SER A 197 56.95 -4.46 -20.34
N VAL A 198 55.99 -5.33 -20.70
CA VAL A 198 55.02 -5.09 -21.77
C VAL A 198 53.77 -4.48 -21.14
N TYR A 199 53.51 -3.21 -21.44
CA TYR A 199 52.30 -2.50 -21.02
C TYR A 199 51.38 -2.32 -22.23
N ASN A 200 50.06 -2.48 -22.05
CA ASN A 200 49.09 -2.19 -23.12
C ASN A 200 48.91 -0.68 -23.30
N TYR A 201 49.08 0.09 -22.23
CA TYR A 201 48.98 1.55 -22.24
C TYR A 201 50.25 2.21 -21.68
N ILE A 202 50.75 3.22 -22.38
CA ILE A 202 51.86 4.05 -21.91
C ILE A 202 51.27 5.42 -21.55
N LEU A 203 51.27 5.74 -20.25
CA LEU A 203 50.67 6.94 -19.69
C LEU A 203 51.75 7.85 -19.09
N THR A 204 51.48 9.15 -19.15
CA THR A 204 52.20 10.17 -18.37
C THR A 204 51.76 10.13 -16.91
N GLN A 205 52.56 10.69 -16.00
CA GLN A 205 52.20 10.80 -14.59
C GLN A 205 50.85 11.53 -14.38
N SER A 206 50.60 12.60 -15.15
CA SER A 206 49.33 13.33 -15.08
C SER A 206 48.14 12.47 -15.52
N GLU A 207 48.29 11.67 -16.57
CA GLU A 207 47.23 10.77 -17.03
C GLU A 207 46.93 9.67 -16.00
N VAL A 208 47.95 9.11 -15.33
CA VAL A 208 47.76 8.14 -14.24
C VAL A 208 46.93 8.75 -13.11
N GLU A 209 47.26 9.96 -12.66
CA GLU A 209 46.49 10.65 -11.61
C GLU A 209 45.05 10.94 -12.09
N GLN A 210 44.87 11.38 -13.34
CA GLN A 210 43.56 11.66 -13.91
C GLN A 210 42.68 10.40 -13.98
N TYR A 211 43.21 9.27 -14.43
CA TYR A 211 42.44 8.01 -14.48
C TYR A 211 42.08 7.51 -13.09
N TYR A 212 42.99 7.67 -12.11
CA TYR A 212 42.73 7.28 -10.72
C TYR A 212 41.63 8.13 -10.08
N GLU A 213 41.68 9.46 -10.23
CA GLU A 213 40.61 10.34 -9.72
C GLU A 213 39.30 10.17 -10.49
N LYS A 214 39.33 9.88 -11.80
CA LYS A 214 38.14 9.49 -12.57
C LYS A 214 37.50 8.22 -12.01
N ALA A 215 38.28 7.19 -11.70
CA ALA A 215 37.76 5.96 -11.12
C ALA A 215 37.03 6.23 -9.79
N LYS A 216 37.65 7.00 -8.88
CA LYS A 216 37.01 7.41 -7.61
C LYS A 216 35.76 8.26 -7.82
N LYS A 217 35.79 9.18 -8.77
CA LYS A 217 34.63 10.01 -9.11
C LYS A 217 33.47 9.16 -9.61
N PHE A 218 33.72 8.27 -10.57
CA PHE A 218 32.69 7.38 -11.11
C PHE A 218 32.10 6.47 -10.04
N TYR A 219 32.90 5.96 -9.10
CA TYR A 219 32.42 5.23 -7.93
C TYR A 219 31.45 6.07 -7.08
N ASN A 220 31.84 7.29 -6.72
CA ASN A 220 31.01 8.21 -5.93
C ASN A 220 29.72 8.61 -6.68
N ASP A 221 29.78 8.68 -8.01
CA ASP A 221 28.64 8.99 -8.89
C ASP A 221 27.76 7.74 -9.18
N TYR A 222 28.02 6.61 -8.52
CA TYR A 222 27.34 5.33 -8.71
C TYR A 222 27.46 4.73 -10.13
N ASN A 223 28.51 5.08 -10.86
CA ASN A 223 28.84 4.53 -12.18
C ASN A 223 30.01 3.55 -12.11
N ASP A 224 29.79 2.42 -11.43
CA ASP A 224 30.85 1.44 -11.15
C ASP A 224 31.43 0.80 -12.42
N ASN A 225 30.65 0.72 -13.49
CA ASN A 225 31.11 0.13 -14.75
C ASN A 225 32.17 0.99 -15.47
N GLU A 226 32.04 2.33 -15.43
CA GLU A 226 33.06 3.25 -15.93
C GLU A 226 34.24 3.38 -14.95
N ALA A 227 33.99 3.24 -13.64
CA ALA A 227 35.06 3.14 -12.65
C ALA A 227 35.96 1.92 -12.93
N GLN A 228 35.37 0.75 -13.16
CA GLN A 228 36.08 -0.49 -13.52
C GLN A 228 36.93 -0.29 -14.79
N LYS A 229 36.39 0.35 -15.83
CA LYS A 229 37.13 0.64 -17.06
C LYS A 229 38.34 1.54 -16.83
N CYS A 230 38.21 2.59 -16.00
CA CYS A 230 39.34 3.43 -15.61
C CYS A 230 40.40 2.63 -14.84
N ILE A 231 39.97 1.72 -13.96
CA ILE A 231 40.88 0.81 -13.23
C ILE A 231 41.61 -0.11 -14.20
N ASN A 232 40.93 -0.66 -15.20
CA ASN A 232 41.56 -1.53 -16.21
C ASN A 232 42.67 -0.82 -16.99
N VAL A 233 42.47 0.46 -17.34
CA VAL A 233 43.52 1.29 -17.96
C VAL A 233 44.74 1.35 -17.04
N LEU A 234 44.54 1.65 -15.75
CA LEU A 234 45.64 1.73 -14.78
C LEU A 234 46.37 0.38 -14.63
N LEU A 235 45.63 -0.71 -14.48
CA LEU A 235 46.20 -2.05 -14.28
C LEU A 235 47.03 -2.53 -15.47
N ASN A 236 46.60 -2.19 -16.70
CA ASN A 236 47.28 -2.56 -17.93
C ASN A 236 48.26 -1.50 -18.45
N SER A 237 48.55 -0.45 -17.65
CA SER A 237 49.48 0.63 -18.02
C SER A 237 50.86 0.52 -17.35
N ASN A 238 51.74 1.46 -17.63
CA ASN A 238 52.99 1.72 -16.90
C ASN A 238 52.80 2.42 -15.52
N ALA A 239 51.58 2.47 -14.98
CA ALA A 239 51.35 2.94 -13.61
C ALA A 239 52.14 2.11 -12.59
N SER A 240 52.57 2.75 -11.50
CA SER A 240 53.40 2.09 -10.48
C SER A 240 52.63 1.02 -9.70
N VAL A 241 53.35 0.03 -9.18
CA VAL A 241 52.79 -1.07 -8.35
C VAL A 241 51.84 -0.55 -7.26
N SER A 242 52.19 0.54 -6.56
CA SER A 242 51.35 1.11 -5.49
C SER A 242 49.99 1.58 -6.02
N ILE A 243 49.98 2.28 -7.16
CA ILE A 243 48.75 2.76 -7.80
C ILE A 243 47.90 1.58 -8.26
N LYS A 244 48.52 0.57 -8.87
CA LYS A 244 47.81 -0.66 -9.29
C LYS A 244 47.21 -1.40 -8.09
N GLN A 245 47.91 -1.46 -6.97
CA GLN A 245 47.40 -2.10 -5.75
C GLN A 245 46.18 -1.34 -5.19
N LYS A 246 46.25 -0.01 -5.09
CA LYS A 246 45.11 0.80 -4.66
C LYS A 246 43.92 0.70 -5.63
N ALA A 247 44.19 0.67 -6.93
CA ALA A 247 43.15 0.48 -7.94
C ALA A 247 42.45 -0.89 -7.79
N ARG A 248 43.19 -1.97 -7.50
CA ARG A 248 42.59 -3.29 -7.17
C ARG A 248 41.75 -3.24 -5.91
N GLN A 249 42.25 -2.59 -4.85
CA GLN A 249 41.48 -2.43 -3.61
C GLN A 249 40.18 -1.64 -3.85
N LEU A 250 40.18 -0.66 -4.77
CA LEU A 250 38.97 0.07 -5.15
C LEU A 250 37.95 -0.83 -5.87
N MET A 251 38.42 -1.82 -6.66
CA MET A 251 37.54 -2.79 -7.33
C MET A 251 36.67 -3.58 -6.33
N ASP A 252 37.20 -3.88 -5.15
CA ASP A 252 36.49 -4.65 -4.12
C ASP A 252 35.23 -3.93 -3.60
N TYR A 253 35.11 -2.62 -3.82
CA TYR A 253 33.96 -1.80 -3.43
C TYR A 253 32.94 -1.61 -4.55
N LEU A 254 33.26 -1.98 -5.78
CA LEU A 254 32.35 -1.81 -6.92
C LEU A 254 31.18 -2.79 -6.79
N GLU A 255 29.97 -2.29 -7.03
CA GLU A 255 28.76 -3.10 -6.92
C GLU A 255 28.43 -3.81 -8.24
N GLU A 256 27.87 -5.01 -8.12
CA GLU A 256 27.35 -5.75 -9.27
C GLU A 256 26.01 -5.13 -9.72
N PRO A 257 25.88 -4.74 -11.01
CA PRO A 257 24.65 -4.12 -11.51
C PRO A 257 23.50 -5.12 -11.67
N VAL A 258 22.29 -4.59 -11.82
CA VAL A 258 21.07 -5.32 -12.23
C VAL A 258 20.56 -4.77 -13.57
N PHE A 259 19.53 -5.39 -14.16
CA PHE A 259 18.98 -4.92 -15.46
C PHE A 259 18.50 -3.46 -15.46
N ASP A 260 18.04 -2.96 -14.31
CA ASP A 260 17.57 -1.58 -14.14
C ASP A 260 18.70 -0.59 -13.78
N SER A 261 19.93 -1.09 -13.58
CA SER A 261 21.09 -0.23 -13.29
C SER A 261 21.42 0.65 -14.50
N LYS A 262 21.86 1.88 -14.22
CA LYS A 262 22.37 2.79 -15.25
C LYS A 262 23.74 2.31 -15.74
N LEU A 263 23.74 1.45 -16.75
CA LEU A 263 24.95 0.95 -17.40
C LEU A 263 25.18 1.66 -18.74
N GLU A 264 26.43 2.02 -18.99
CA GLU A 264 26.86 2.43 -20.32
C GLU A 264 26.78 1.25 -21.31
N GLN A 265 26.32 1.54 -22.52
CA GLN A 265 26.04 0.53 -23.53
C GLN A 265 27.27 0.27 -24.40
N TYR A 266 28.18 -0.58 -23.93
CA TYR A 266 29.31 -1.02 -24.75
C TYR A 266 28.84 -2.02 -25.82
N THR A 267 29.23 -1.79 -27.07
CA THR A 267 28.90 -2.71 -28.18
C THR A 267 29.87 -3.88 -28.24
N PHE A 268 29.42 -5.02 -28.80
CA PHE A 268 30.31 -6.18 -29.03
C PHE A 268 31.58 -5.80 -29.79
N LYS A 269 31.44 -4.96 -30.82
CA LYS A 269 32.55 -4.52 -31.67
C LYS A 269 33.59 -3.73 -30.90
N GLU A 270 33.19 -2.88 -29.96
CA GLU A 270 34.11 -2.12 -29.11
C GLU A 270 34.85 -3.05 -28.16
N VAL A 271 34.11 -3.92 -27.45
CA VAL A 271 34.69 -4.88 -26.51
C VAL A 271 35.66 -5.83 -27.20
N SER A 272 35.31 -6.34 -28.38
CA SER A 272 36.17 -7.26 -29.14
C SER A 272 37.49 -6.66 -29.62
N LYS A 273 37.59 -5.32 -29.73
CA LYS A 273 38.81 -4.64 -30.18
C LYS A 273 39.86 -4.51 -29.08
N ASP A 274 39.42 -4.39 -27.83
CA ASP A 274 40.30 -4.19 -26.67
C ASP A 274 39.73 -4.89 -25.43
N LEU A 275 39.95 -6.20 -25.34
CA LEU A 275 39.40 -7.01 -24.26
C LEU A 275 39.97 -6.61 -22.89
N SER A 276 41.23 -6.17 -22.83
CA SER A 276 41.87 -5.74 -21.59
C SER A 276 41.23 -4.48 -21.00
N LEU A 277 40.72 -3.58 -21.85
CA LEU A 277 40.02 -2.37 -21.40
C LEU A 277 38.69 -2.66 -20.70
N TYR A 278 37.97 -3.67 -21.19
CA TYR A 278 36.61 -3.98 -20.72
C TYR A 278 36.55 -5.20 -19.80
N GLN A 279 37.68 -5.77 -19.41
CA GLN A 279 37.73 -6.88 -18.47
C GLN A 279 37.01 -6.52 -17.15
N ASP A 280 36.20 -7.44 -16.61
CA ASP A 280 35.39 -7.23 -15.41
C ASP A 280 34.31 -6.12 -15.50
N CYS A 281 34.18 -5.43 -16.64
CA CYS A 281 33.02 -4.57 -16.90
C CYS A 281 31.77 -5.41 -17.20
N TYR A 282 30.61 -4.80 -17.04
CA TYR A 282 29.31 -5.41 -17.30
C TYR A 282 28.70 -4.91 -18.61
N VAL A 283 27.99 -5.78 -19.30
CA VAL A 283 27.21 -5.48 -20.51
C VAL A 283 25.82 -6.08 -20.42
N ILE A 284 24.87 -5.39 -21.05
CA ILE A 284 23.53 -5.92 -21.31
C ILE A 284 23.39 -6.06 -22.82
N TRP A 285 23.41 -7.29 -23.31
CA TRP A 285 23.29 -7.59 -24.73
C TRP A 285 22.05 -8.43 -25.02
N THR A 286 21.47 -8.21 -26.19
CA THR A 286 20.36 -9.01 -26.73
C THR A 286 20.90 -9.99 -27.75
N GLY A 287 20.21 -11.12 -27.90
CA GLY A 287 20.64 -12.16 -28.83
C GLY A 287 19.89 -13.47 -28.63
N ARG A 288 20.48 -14.55 -29.16
CA ARG A 288 19.98 -15.93 -29.02
C ARG A 288 21.11 -16.85 -28.56
N VAL A 289 20.76 -17.99 -27.98
CA VAL A 289 21.73 -19.00 -27.55
C VAL A 289 21.70 -20.21 -28.46
N THR A 290 22.87 -20.78 -28.74
CA THR A 290 23.06 -22.04 -29.46
C THR A 290 23.99 -22.95 -28.66
N ASN A 291 24.08 -24.23 -29.01
CA ASN A 291 24.98 -25.19 -28.36
C ASN A 291 24.81 -25.23 -26.82
N VAL A 292 23.56 -25.18 -26.37
CA VAL A 292 23.23 -25.15 -24.94
C VAL A 292 23.64 -26.46 -24.28
N ASN A 293 24.44 -26.34 -23.23
CA ASN A 293 24.85 -27.43 -22.34
C ASN A 293 24.60 -26.99 -20.90
N SER A 294 23.58 -27.57 -20.25
CA SER A 294 23.13 -27.18 -18.92
C SER A 294 22.87 -28.39 -18.03
N ASN A 295 23.08 -28.20 -16.73
CA ASN A 295 22.67 -29.13 -15.68
C ASN A 295 22.22 -28.34 -14.42
N GLU A 296 22.03 -29.03 -13.30
CA GLU A 296 21.61 -28.42 -12.02
C GLU A 296 22.60 -27.40 -11.43
N LYS A 297 23.85 -27.33 -11.93
CA LYS A 297 24.92 -26.49 -11.38
C LYS A 297 25.42 -25.41 -12.32
N TYR A 298 25.27 -25.61 -13.63
CA TYR A 298 25.76 -24.68 -14.63
C TYR A 298 24.88 -24.61 -15.87
N PHE A 299 25.00 -23.49 -16.57
CA PHE A 299 24.47 -23.27 -17.90
C PHE A 299 25.57 -22.70 -18.78
N ASN A 300 25.90 -23.40 -19.87
CA ASN A 300 26.87 -22.99 -20.87
C ASN A 300 26.20 -22.93 -22.25
N ALA A 301 26.51 -21.91 -23.04
CA ALA A 301 26.01 -21.79 -24.41
C ALA A 301 26.90 -20.88 -25.25
N ASP A 302 26.73 -20.92 -26.56
CA ASP A 302 27.25 -19.89 -27.46
C ASP A 302 26.18 -18.80 -27.62
N PHE A 303 26.52 -17.56 -27.27
CA PHE A 303 25.61 -16.43 -27.36
C PHE A 303 25.84 -15.63 -28.65
N LEU A 304 24.81 -15.60 -29.50
CA LEU A 304 24.76 -14.88 -30.77
C LEU A 304 24.30 -13.45 -30.52
N VAL A 305 25.25 -12.54 -30.33
CA VAL A 305 25.00 -11.14 -29.97
C VAL A 305 24.34 -10.38 -31.14
N GLY A 306 23.28 -9.63 -30.85
CA GLY A 306 22.51 -8.84 -31.83
C GLY A 306 21.55 -9.68 -32.70
N TYR A 307 21.47 -11.00 -32.47
CA TYR A 307 20.68 -11.92 -33.28
C TYR A 307 19.23 -12.10 -32.77
N GLU A 308 18.64 -11.09 -32.12
CA GLU A 308 17.26 -11.19 -31.64
C GLU A 308 16.24 -11.39 -32.78
N ASP A 309 16.38 -10.62 -33.85
CA ASP A 309 15.51 -10.56 -35.04
C ASP A 309 15.83 -11.62 -36.11
N MET A 310 16.85 -12.45 -35.88
CA MET A 310 17.39 -13.40 -36.86
C MET A 310 17.93 -12.77 -38.16
N LYS A 311 18.27 -11.47 -38.16
CA LYS A 311 18.73 -10.74 -39.35
C LYS A 311 20.24 -10.60 -39.43
N LYS A 312 20.90 -10.31 -38.31
CA LYS A 312 22.32 -9.96 -38.26
C LYS A 312 22.95 -10.47 -36.97
N ILE A 313 24.15 -11.00 -37.07
CA ILE A 313 24.97 -11.39 -35.92
C ILE A 313 26.09 -10.36 -35.81
N ASP A 314 26.18 -9.70 -34.66
CA ASP A 314 27.30 -8.77 -34.37
C ASP A 314 28.54 -9.52 -33.88
N GLY A 315 28.34 -10.67 -33.23
CA GLY A 315 29.41 -11.53 -32.76
C GLY A 315 28.90 -12.79 -32.06
N ILE A 316 29.84 -13.70 -31.76
CA ILE A 316 29.57 -14.91 -30.97
C ILE A 316 30.48 -14.87 -29.75
N ALA A 317 29.89 -15.02 -28.56
CA ALA A 317 30.62 -15.08 -27.30
C ALA A 317 30.17 -16.29 -26.47
N PRO A 318 31.09 -17.12 -25.96
CA PRO A 318 30.74 -18.15 -24.98
C PRO A 318 30.10 -17.51 -23.75
N LEU A 319 28.98 -18.06 -23.30
CA LEU A 319 28.23 -17.65 -22.12
C LEU A 319 28.29 -18.77 -21.08
N ARG A 320 28.72 -18.43 -19.87
CA ARG A 320 28.77 -19.35 -18.73
C ARG A 320 28.02 -18.76 -17.55
N ILE A 321 27.19 -19.57 -16.91
CA ILE A 321 26.42 -19.19 -15.73
C ILE A 321 26.52 -20.31 -14.70
N SER A 322 26.85 -19.96 -13.47
CA SER A 322 27.02 -20.89 -12.35
C SER A 322 25.71 -21.12 -11.59
N SER A 323 24.63 -21.40 -12.32
CA SER A 323 23.32 -21.73 -11.77
C SER A 323 22.51 -22.52 -12.80
N GLU A 324 21.54 -23.30 -12.33
CA GLU A 324 20.51 -23.88 -13.19
C GLU A 324 19.62 -22.75 -13.75
N ILE A 325 19.53 -22.68 -15.07
CA ILE A 325 18.63 -21.76 -15.78
C ILE A 325 18.00 -22.52 -16.94
N SER A 326 16.67 -22.44 -17.06
CA SER A 326 15.94 -22.92 -18.22
C SER A 326 15.67 -21.76 -19.17
N VAL A 327 16.19 -21.83 -20.39
CA VAL A 327 15.93 -20.87 -21.46
C VAL A 327 15.43 -21.62 -22.69
N ASN A 328 14.53 -21.01 -23.45
CA ASN A 328 14.13 -21.53 -24.76
C ASN A 328 15.09 -20.99 -25.84
N PRO A 329 15.89 -21.84 -26.52
CA PRO A 329 16.83 -21.40 -27.55
C PRO A 329 16.15 -20.79 -28.79
N GLU A 330 14.88 -21.11 -29.04
CA GLU A 330 14.09 -20.59 -30.16
C GLU A 330 13.59 -19.15 -29.93
N LYS A 331 13.82 -18.57 -28.75
CA LYS A 331 13.39 -17.22 -28.40
C LYS A 331 14.59 -16.31 -28.14
N PRO A 332 14.49 -15.01 -28.49
CA PRO A 332 15.52 -14.06 -28.14
C PRO A 332 15.55 -13.83 -26.63
N LEU A 333 16.72 -13.48 -26.12
CA LEU A 333 16.94 -13.19 -24.71
C LEU A 333 17.89 -12.01 -24.53
N LYS A 334 17.79 -11.37 -23.37
CA LYS A 334 18.70 -10.31 -22.93
C LYS A 334 19.55 -10.85 -21.79
N VAL A 335 20.87 -10.72 -21.91
CA VAL A 335 21.85 -11.20 -20.93
C VAL A 335 22.50 -10.02 -20.27
N LEU A 336 22.48 -10.00 -18.94
CA LEU A 336 23.41 -9.21 -18.14
C LEU A 336 24.62 -10.09 -17.82
N ALA A 337 25.79 -9.71 -18.30
CA ALA A 337 27.01 -10.48 -18.12
C ALA A 337 28.19 -9.61 -17.73
N LYS A 338 29.11 -10.20 -16.97
CA LYS A 338 30.45 -9.66 -16.74
C LYS A 338 31.38 -10.15 -17.84
N ILE A 339 32.15 -9.23 -18.42
CA ILE A 339 33.17 -9.52 -19.43
C ILE A 339 34.35 -10.19 -18.73
N SER A 340 34.79 -11.32 -19.27
CA SER A 340 35.99 -12.03 -18.86
C SER A 340 36.81 -12.41 -20.09
N VAL A 341 38.06 -12.76 -19.87
CA VAL A 341 38.99 -13.17 -20.91
C VAL A 341 39.54 -14.55 -20.55
N GLU A 342 39.36 -15.50 -21.45
CA GLU A 342 39.89 -16.85 -21.31
C GLU A 342 40.66 -17.19 -22.57
N GLU A 343 41.94 -17.58 -22.44
CA GLU A 343 42.84 -17.86 -23.56
C GLU A 343 42.91 -16.72 -24.61
N GLY A 344 42.77 -15.46 -24.16
CA GLY A 344 42.78 -14.29 -25.03
C GLY A 344 41.49 -14.06 -25.82
N LYS A 345 40.43 -14.82 -25.56
CA LYS A 345 39.11 -14.68 -26.19
C LYS A 345 38.09 -14.14 -25.20
N LEU A 346 37.10 -13.43 -25.73
CA LEU A 346 35.97 -12.94 -24.96
C LEU A 346 35.18 -14.11 -24.36
N LEU A 347 34.89 -14.02 -23.07
CA LEU A 347 34.00 -14.91 -22.33
C LEU A 347 32.97 -14.05 -21.58
N LEU A 348 31.69 -14.43 -21.64
CA LEU A 348 30.64 -13.80 -20.87
C LEU A 348 30.32 -14.65 -19.64
N LEU A 349 30.53 -14.08 -18.45
CA LEU A 349 30.06 -14.65 -17.19
C LEU A 349 28.67 -14.08 -16.92
N GLY A 350 27.63 -14.83 -17.28
CA GLY A 350 26.25 -14.37 -17.15
C GLY A 350 25.81 -14.31 -15.69
N LYS A 351 25.16 -13.20 -15.35
CA LYS A 351 24.65 -12.92 -14.00
C LYS A 351 23.14 -13.01 -13.95
N ALA A 352 22.46 -12.52 -14.98
CA ALA A 352 21.02 -12.64 -15.12
C ALA A 352 20.63 -12.76 -16.60
N ILE A 353 19.52 -13.48 -16.85
CA ILE A 353 18.91 -13.59 -18.16
C ILE A 353 17.45 -13.12 -18.06
N TYR A 354 17.02 -12.36 -19.06
CA TYR A 354 15.63 -12.03 -19.29
C TYR A 354 15.16 -12.61 -20.62
N GLN A 355 14.06 -13.36 -20.60
CA GLN A 355 13.40 -13.90 -21.79
C GLN A 355 11.87 -13.74 -21.65
N PRO A 356 11.17 -13.20 -22.65
CA PRO A 356 9.73 -12.97 -22.57
C PRO A 356 8.93 -14.29 -22.56
N LEU A 357 7.94 -14.37 -21.67
CA LEU A 357 7.05 -15.54 -21.53
C LEU A 357 6.13 -15.71 -22.75
N THR A 358 5.62 -14.59 -23.31
CA THR A 358 4.71 -14.56 -24.46
C THR A 358 5.19 -13.52 -25.49
N GLY A 359 5.17 -13.88 -26.78
CA GLY A 359 5.66 -13.04 -27.89
C GLY A 359 7.13 -13.29 -28.28
N GLU A 360 7.51 -12.79 -29.46
CA GLU A 360 8.86 -12.91 -30.04
C GLU A 360 9.72 -11.64 -29.86
N LYS A 361 9.21 -10.61 -29.18
CA LYS A 361 9.90 -9.32 -29.04
C LYS A 361 10.39 -9.08 -27.61
N LEU A 362 11.64 -8.60 -27.50
CA LEU A 362 12.33 -8.25 -26.26
C LEU A 362 12.05 -6.83 -25.78
#